data_AF-A0A497AV88-F1
#
_entry.id   AF-A0A497AV88-F1
#
_cell.length_a   1.000
_cell.length_b   1.000
_cell.length_c   1.000
_cell.angle_alpha   90.00
_cell.angle_beta   90.00
_cell.angle_gamma   90.00
#
_symmetry.space_group_name_H-M   'P 1'
#
loop_
_entity.id
_entity.type
_entity.pdbx_description
1 polymer ?
#
loop_
_entity_poly.entity_id
_entity_poly.type
_entity_poly.pdbx_seq_one_letter_code
_entity_poly.pdbx_strand_id
1 'polypeptide(L)'
;QLQDEGYVEVLTSAATHGYLPLLEQDSSIYGQLKVGVETYIRHMGRPPRGIWLPECGYRPGYMRECTGTASPGGTAAPCPYYKPGIEEFLADLNLLFFFTDTHVIEGGRMVGKVAGDVVGPYGAVPRRRLVIKTDELPTVTKGTTFRPYYVQAARVAVFGRDEGTGLQVWSASHGYPGDFLYREFHRKDEHSGLKYWRVTGAQVDLGQKDLYDPRRALEQVGLHVDHFCDLVHRRLREFHENTGQYGIIVSAYDTELFGHWWFEGIVWLQGVLRKLARSPDVELTTAYEYLEKHPPTEAISLPESSWGLGGGHWTWLNPDTEWMWPLIHSAERTMEELVELYPDAQGRMRDVLNQAARELLLLQASDWPFLISTGQARDYAQGRFQQHLARFNHLVSIARKGEITLEDEEFLAEIAEADNPFPDIDYRVFANREQV
;
A
#
# COMPACT_ATOMS: atom_id res chain seq x y z
N GLN A 1 -14.81 17.26 -5.92
CA GLN A 1 -16.07 17.71 -5.30
C GLN A 1 -16.16 17.35 -3.81
N LEU A 2 -16.40 16.09 -3.41
CA LEU A 2 -16.58 15.74 -1.98
C LEU A 2 -15.41 16.16 -1.08
N GLN A 3 -14.18 16.11 -1.61
CA GLN A 3 -13.01 16.64 -0.91
C GLN A 3 -12.97 18.16 -0.84
N ASP A 4 -13.45 18.85 -1.88
CA ASP A 4 -13.53 20.32 -1.88
C ASP A 4 -14.56 20.81 -0.86
N GLU A 5 -15.63 20.03 -0.67
CA GLU A 5 -16.69 20.27 0.32
C GLU A 5 -16.30 19.84 1.75
N GLY A 6 -15.13 19.21 1.94
CA GLY A 6 -14.61 18.78 3.25
C GLY A 6 -15.22 17.49 3.79
N TYR A 7 -15.97 16.72 2.99
CA TYR A 7 -16.57 15.46 3.43
C TYR A 7 -15.61 14.27 3.42
N VAL A 8 -14.60 14.31 2.55
CA VAL A 8 -13.63 13.21 2.34
C VAL A 8 -12.24 13.80 2.17
N GLU A 9 -11.24 13.16 2.74
CA GLU A 9 -9.84 13.40 2.38
C GLU A 9 -9.36 12.28 1.46
N VAL A 10 -9.01 12.63 0.21
CA VAL A 10 -8.40 11.68 -0.73
C VAL A 10 -6.90 11.72 -0.52
N LEU A 11 -6.29 10.55 -0.37
CA LEU A 11 -4.84 10.37 -0.27
C LEU A 11 -4.29 9.85 -1.60
N THR A 12 -2.96 9.92 -1.77
CA THR A 12 -2.28 9.22 -2.87
C THR A 12 -1.67 7.89 -2.38
N SER A 13 -1.03 7.15 -3.28
CA SER A 13 -0.17 5.99 -2.98
C SER A 13 1.07 6.03 -3.89
N ALA A 14 1.89 4.98 -3.86
CA ALA A 14 2.87 4.73 -4.92
C ALA A 14 2.16 4.54 -6.27
N ALA A 15 2.77 5.00 -7.35
CA ALA A 15 2.17 5.08 -8.69
C ALA A 15 1.44 3.80 -9.13
N THR A 16 2.08 2.64 -8.95
CA THR A 16 1.52 1.33 -9.31
C THR A 16 1.39 0.41 -8.09
N HIS A 17 1.28 0.99 -6.90
CA HIS A 17 1.23 0.24 -5.65
C HIS A 17 2.46 -0.69 -5.49
N GLY A 18 3.65 -0.26 -5.92
CA GLY A 18 4.87 -1.07 -5.80
C GLY A 18 5.27 -1.31 -4.34
N TYR A 19 5.75 -2.50 -4.01
CA TYR A 19 6.11 -2.86 -2.62
C TYR A 19 7.45 -2.21 -2.21
N LEU A 20 7.38 -0.95 -1.80
CA LEU A 20 8.52 -0.05 -1.58
C LEU A 20 9.66 -0.63 -0.71
N PRO A 21 9.38 -1.37 0.40
CA PRO A 21 10.45 -1.89 1.26
C PRO A 21 11.46 -2.81 0.55
N LEU A 22 11.06 -3.46 -0.55
CA LEU A 22 11.87 -4.44 -1.28
C LEU A 22 12.44 -3.92 -2.60
N LEU A 23 12.12 -2.69 -3.00
CA LEU A 23 12.79 -2.05 -4.14
C LEU A 23 14.25 -1.80 -3.78
N GLU A 24 15.17 -2.09 -4.71
CA GLU A 24 16.60 -2.00 -4.44
C GLU A 24 17.07 -0.57 -4.55
N GLN A 25 16.67 0.16 -5.60
CA GLN A 25 17.18 1.49 -5.89
C GLN A 25 16.35 2.60 -5.22
N ASP A 26 17.03 3.55 -4.58
CA ASP A 26 16.37 4.73 -3.97
C ASP A 26 15.63 5.57 -5.03
N SER A 27 16.10 5.56 -6.29
CA SER A 27 15.45 6.20 -7.44
C SER A 27 14.10 5.57 -7.79
N SER A 28 13.95 4.25 -7.66
CA SER A 28 12.68 3.55 -7.87
C SER A 28 11.65 3.88 -6.79
N ILE A 29 12.07 3.92 -5.53
CA ILE A 29 11.19 4.32 -4.41
C ILE A 29 10.74 5.77 -4.63
N TYR A 30 11.67 6.67 -4.93
CA TYR A 30 11.36 8.06 -5.22
C TYR A 30 10.44 8.20 -6.43
N GLY A 31 10.74 7.51 -7.54
CA GLY A 31 9.96 7.55 -8.78
C GLY A 31 8.51 7.08 -8.58
N GLN A 32 8.31 5.97 -7.87
CA GLN A 32 6.99 5.47 -7.47
C GLN A 32 6.18 6.53 -6.69
N LEU A 33 6.80 7.18 -5.70
CA LEU A 33 6.13 8.18 -4.87
C LEU A 33 5.88 9.48 -5.64
N LYS A 34 6.88 9.95 -6.40
CA LYS A 34 6.83 11.20 -7.18
C LYS A 34 5.75 11.14 -8.25
N VAL A 35 5.69 10.06 -9.01
CA VAL A 35 4.65 9.85 -10.03
C VAL A 35 3.27 9.72 -9.38
N GLY A 36 3.16 9.09 -8.22
CA GLY A 36 1.91 9.05 -7.44
C GLY A 36 1.43 10.44 -6.99
N VAL A 37 2.35 11.30 -6.53
CA VAL A 37 2.05 12.69 -6.16
C VAL A 37 1.63 13.53 -7.37
N GLU A 38 2.34 13.41 -8.49
CA GLU A 38 2.03 14.17 -9.72
C GLU A 38 0.70 13.74 -10.33
N THR A 39 0.42 12.44 -10.32
CA THR A 39 -0.87 11.90 -10.77
C THR A 39 -2.01 12.40 -9.89
N TYR A 40 -1.82 12.44 -8.57
CA TYR A 40 -2.79 13.05 -7.66
C TYR A 40 -3.02 14.52 -8.00
N ILE A 41 -1.97 15.32 -8.18
CA ILE A 41 -2.10 16.75 -8.53
C ILE A 41 -2.86 16.93 -9.84
N ARG A 42 -2.57 16.11 -10.87
CA ARG A 42 -3.27 16.14 -12.15
C ARG A 42 -4.78 15.91 -11.99
N HIS A 43 -5.18 14.97 -11.13
CA HIS A 43 -6.60 14.62 -10.95
C HIS A 43 -7.33 15.51 -9.94
N MET A 44 -6.63 15.96 -8.89
CA MET A 44 -7.24 16.64 -7.74
C MET A 44 -6.98 18.16 -7.72
N GLY A 45 -6.08 18.66 -8.59
CA GLY A 45 -5.74 20.08 -8.70
C GLY A 45 -4.97 20.67 -7.52
N ARG A 46 -4.49 19.83 -6.60
CA ARG A 46 -3.77 20.21 -5.37
C ARG A 46 -2.81 19.10 -4.95
N PRO A 47 -1.73 19.38 -4.18
CA PRO A 47 -0.86 18.33 -3.66
C PRO A 47 -1.56 17.45 -2.60
N PRO A 48 -1.25 16.15 -2.55
CA PRO A 48 -1.72 15.27 -1.48
C PRO A 48 -1.02 15.62 -0.15
N ARG A 49 -1.74 15.49 0.96
CA ARG A 49 -1.19 15.74 2.30
C ARG A 49 -0.72 14.48 3.02
N GLY A 50 -1.30 13.33 2.67
CA GLY A 50 -0.94 12.03 3.21
C GLY A 50 -0.92 10.97 2.14
N ILE A 51 -0.38 9.81 2.51
CA ILE A 51 -0.18 8.68 1.61
C ILE A 51 -0.65 7.38 2.26
N TRP A 52 -1.28 6.54 1.47
CA TRP A 52 -1.39 5.11 1.77
C TRP A 52 -0.15 4.40 1.24
N LEU A 53 0.76 3.99 2.12
CA LEU A 53 1.90 3.17 1.69
C LEU A 53 1.37 1.82 1.18
N PRO A 54 1.84 1.32 0.02
CA PRO A 54 1.44 0.02 -0.48
C PRO A 54 1.59 -1.04 0.61
N GLU A 55 0.47 -1.65 0.97
CA GLU A 55 0.41 -2.73 1.95
C GLU A 55 0.86 -2.34 3.38
N CYS A 56 0.80 -1.05 3.71
CA CYS A 56 1.46 -0.48 4.89
C CYS A 56 2.94 -0.91 4.99
N GLY A 57 3.57 -1.19 3.84
CA GLY A 57 4.94 -1.66 3.74
C GLY A 57 5.90 -0.55 4.11
N TYR A 58 6.65 -0.75 5.20
CA TYR A 58 7.56 0.24 5.74
C TYR A 58 8.95 -0.37 5.99
N ARG A 59 9.99 0.43 5.73
CA ARG A 59 11.39 0.13 6.05
C ARG A 59 12.06 1.36 6.65
N PRO A 60 12.68 1.27 7.85
CA PRO A 60 13.45 2.36 8.41
C PRO A 60 14.79 2.55 7.68
N GLY A 61 15.42 3.71 7.86
CA GLY A 61 16.76 3.96 7.35
C GLY A 61 17.80 3.01 7.94
N TYR A 62 18.76 2.58 7.11
CA TYR A 62 19.84 1.67 7.55
C TYR A 62 21.15 1.92 6.80
N MET A 63 22.26 1.53 7.44
CA MET A 63 23.57 1.54 6.77
C MET A 63 23.76 0.28 5.94
N ARG A 64 23.94 0.45 4.62
CA ARG A 64 24.33 -0.63 3.73
C ARG A 64 25.84 -0.86 3.86
N GLU A 65 26.21 -2.03 4.38
CA GLU A 65 27.61 -2.48 4.44
C GLU A 65 28.08 -3.00 3.07
N CYS A 66 29.39 -2.97 2.83
CA CYS A 66 30.01 -3.41 1.59
C CYS A 66 29.82 -4.93 1.40
N THR A 67 28.96 -5.36 0.50
CA THR A 67 29.06 -6.69 -0.11
C THR A 67 29.76 -6.51 -1.46
N GLY A 68 31.08 -6.77 -1.54
CA GLY A 68 31.84 -6.63 -2.79
C GLY A 68 31.33 -7.54 -3.92
N THR A 69 31.72 -7.43 -5.18
CA THR A 69 32.57 -6.49 -5.94
C THR A 69 31.68 -5.59 -6.80
N ALA A 70 32.12 -4.35 -7.07
CA ALA A 70 31.48 -3.50 -8.08
C ALA A 70 31.20 -4.31 -9.36
N SER A 71 29.95 -4.26 -9.84
CA SER A 71 29.62 -4.76 -11.17
C SER A 71 30.59 -4.14 -12.17
N PRO A 72 31.18 -4.91 -13.11
CA PRO A 72 32.08 -4.34 -14.10
C PRO A 72 31.30 -3.34 -14.96
N GLY A 73 31.50 -2.05 -14.71
CA GLY A 73 30.86 -0.94 -15.42
C GLY A 73 29.85 -0.11 -14.61
N GLY A 74 29.55 -0.45 -13.35
CA GLY A 74 28.62 0.34 -12.52
C GLY A 74 29.35 1.33 -11.59
N THR A 75 28.89 2.57 -11.54
CA THR A 75 29.22 3.58 -10.51
C THR A 75 28.62 3.14 -9.17
N ALA A 76 29.26 2.18 -8.50
CA ALA A 76 28.82 1.73 -7.19
C ALA A 76 28.78 2.91 -6.20
N ALA A 77 27.64 3.07 -5.50
CA ALA A 77 27.46 4.08 -4.47
C ALA A 77 28.63 4.09 -3.46
N PRO A 78 29.05 5.27 -2.97
CA PRO A 78 30.11 5.40 -1.98
C PRO A 78 29.78 4.54 -0.75
N CYS A 79 30.72 3.68 -0.38
CA CYS A 79 30.57 2.74 0.72
C CYS A 79 31.28 3.26 1.99
N PRO A 80 30.65 3.20 3.18
CA PRO A 80 29.28 2.75 3.46
C PRO A 80 28.22 3.79 3.06
N TYR A 81 27.08 3.33 2.53
CA TYR A 81 25.97 4.19 2.11
C TYR A 81 24.81 4.13 3.11
N TYR A 82 24.24 5.28 3.44
CA TYR A 82 23.02 5.36 4.24
C TYR A 82 21.81 5.25 3.32
N LYS A 83 21.05 4.15 3.41
CA LYS A 83 19.75 4.04 2.72
C LYS A 83 18.72 4.79 3.56
N PRO A 84 18.07 5.83 3.04
CA PRO A 84 17.03 6.55 3.76
C PRO A 84 15.87 5.62 4.15
N GLY A 85 15.17 5.93 5.22
CA GLY A 85 13.88 5.34 5.56
C GLY A 85 12.80 5.81 4.59
N ILE A 86 11.70 5.06 4.48
CA ILE A 86 10.58 5.45 3.62
C ILE A 86 10.06 6.86 3.98
N GLU A 87 9.99 7.18 5.27
CA GLU A 87 9.58 8.46 5.82
C GLU A 87 10.42 9.65 5.33
N GLU A 88 11.70 9.45 4.98
CA GLU A 88 12.55 10.52 4.46
C GLU A 88 12.17 10.87 3.01
N PHE A 89 11.86 9.86 2.18
CA PHE A 89 11.30 10.11 0.85
C PHE A 89 9.92 10.77 0.91
N LEU A 90 9.10 10.42 1.91
CA LEU A 90 7.81 11.07 2.14
C LEU A 90 8.00 12.55 2.48
N ALA A 91 8.94 12.87 3.37
CA ALA A 91 9.26 14.24 3.74
C ALA A 91 9.77 15.07 2.56
N ASP A 92 10.67 14.51 1.73
CA ASP A 92 11.16 15.13 0.49
C ASP A 92 10.03 15.52 -0.47
N LEU A 93 8.93 14.76 -0.46
CA LEU A 93 7.75 14.96 -1.30
C LEU A 93 6.63 15.71 -0.61
N ASN A 94 6.87 16.27 0.58
CA ASN A 94 5.89 16.98 1.41
C ASN A 94 4.65 16.15 1.77
N LEU A 95 4.81 14.83 1.91
CA LEU A 95 3.79 13.93 2.44
C LEU A 95 3.89 13.89 3.96
N LEU A 96 2.84 14.34 4.64
CA LEU A 96 2.87 14.67 6.06
C LEU A 96 2.52 13.49 6.96
N PHE A 97 1.79 12.50 6.45
CA PHE A 97 1.41 11.33 7.23
C PHE A 97 1.13 10.07 6.40
N PHE A 98 1.22 8.93 7.08
CA PHE A 98 0.85 7.61 6.55
C PHE A 98 0.27 6.70 7.66
N PHE A 99 -0.01 5.44 7.30
CA PHE A 99 -0.65 4.45 8.17
C PHE A 99 0.21 3.19 8.33
N THR A 100 0.11 2.57 9.49
CA THR A 100 0.76 1.29 9.81
C THR A 100 -0.17 0.38 10.61
N ASP A 101 0.23 -0.87 10.78
CA ASP A 101 -0.56 -1.87 11.50
C ASP A 101 -0.34 -1.81 13.03
N THR A 102 -1.29 -2.35 13.79
CA THR A 102 -1.34 -2.29 15.26
C THR A 102 -0.05 -2.81 15.91
N HIS A 103 0.51 -3.92 15.41
CA HIS A 103 1.69 -4.55 16.00
C HIS A 103 2.95 -3.68 15.91
N VAL A 104 2.99 -2.77 14.93
CA VAL A 104 4.11 -1.85 14.70
C VAL A 104 4.16 -0.77 15.77
N ILE A 105 3.00 -0.30 16.24
CA ILE A 105 2.89 0.75 17.28
C ILE A 105 2.89 0.18 18.69
N GLU A 106 2.08 -0.85 18.96
CA GLU A 106 1.82 -1.28 20.35
C GLU A 106 2.83 -2.31 20.87
N GLY A 107 3.61 -2.93 19.98
CA GLY A 107 4.54 -4.00 20.33
C GLY A 107 3.82 -5.22 20.90
N GLY A 108 3.50 -6.20 20.06
CA GLY A 108 2.75 -7.39 20.46
C GLY A 108 2.64 -8.42 19.33
N ARG A 109 2.43 -9.70 19.69
CA ARG A 109 2.16 -10.77 18.71
C ARG A 109 0.87 -10.45 17.95
N MET A 110 0.89 -10.60 16.63
CA MET A 110 -0.29 -10.51 15.77
C MET A 110 -1.43 -11.40 16.31
N VAL A 111 -2.59 -10.82 16.59
CA VAL A 111 -3.80 -11.57 16.97
C VAL A 111 -4.85 -11.39 15.87
N GLY A 112 -4.71 -12.12 14.77
CA GLY A 112 -5.72 -12.01 13.71
C GLY A 112 -5.50 -12.71 12.38
N LYS A 113 -4.90 -13.92 12.35
CA LYS A 113 -5.02 -14.98 11.32
C LYS A 113 -4.06 -16.10 11.73
N VAL A 114 -4.58 -17.07 12.48
CA VAL A 114 -3.79 -18.09 13.18
C VAL A 114 -3.43 -19.28 12.27
N ALA A 115 -2.20 -19.75 12.45
CA ALA A 115 -1.68 -21.10 12.26
C ALA A 115 -1.51 -21.66 10.84
N GLY A 116 -0.24 -21.77 10.46
CA GLY A 116 0.28 -22.72 9.49
C GLY A 116 1.80 -22.72 9.58
N ASP A 117 2.37 -23.76 10.19
CA ASP A 117 3.80 -23.93 10.45
C ASP A 117 4.68 -23.67 9.23
N VAL A 118 5.77 -22.91 9.42
CA VAL A 118 6.99 -23.10 8.62
C VAL A 118 8.17 -23.18 9.57
N VAL A 119 8.45 -24.40 10.03
CA VAL A 119 9.78 -24.83 10.47
C VAL A 119 10.55 -25.18 9.20
N GLY A 120 11.60 -24.43 8.87
CA GLY A 120 12.46 -24.68 7.70
C GLY A 120 13.90 -24.22 7.94
N PRO A 121 14.93 -24.91 7.39
CA PRO A 121 16.30 -24.88 7.90
C PRO A 121 17.24 -23.88 7.19
N TYR A 122 16.76 -22.68 6.83
CA TYR A 122 17.57 -21.73 6.05
C TYR A 122 17.91 -20.46 6.83
N GLY A 123 19.21 -20.15 6.79
CA GLY A 123 19.92 -19.27 7.71
C GLY A 123 19.47 -17.81 7.65
N ALA A 124 19.55 -17.18 8.82
CA ALA A 124 19.35 -15.76 9.02
C ALA A 124 20.29 -14.92 8.13
N VAL A 125 19.71 -14.04 7.31
CA VAL A 125 20.40 -12.99 6.55
C VAL A 125 20.72 -11.83 7.52
N PRO A 126 21.88 -11.13 7.36
CA PRO A 126 22.50 -10.40 8.47
C PRO A 126 21.74 -9.16 8.91
N ARG A 127 21.79 -8.90 10.22
CA ARG A 127 21.23 -7.72 10.90
C ARG A 127 21.75 -6.43 10.26
N ARG A 128 20.89 -5.72 9.53
CA ARG A 128 21.11 -4.34 9.06
C ARG A 128 21.21 -3.41 10.28
N ARG A 129 22.27 -2.60 10.37
CA ARG A 129 22.43 -1.62 11.46
C ARG A 129 21.54 -0.41 11.21
N LEU A 130 20.52 -0.20 12.05
CA LEU A 130 19.81 1.07 12.12
C LEU A 130 20.78 2.15 12.61
N VAL A 131 20.88 3.25 11.88
CA VAL A 131 21.49 4.48 12.39
C VAL A 131 20.36 5.45 12.66
N ILE A 132 20.06 5.64 13.95
CA ILE A 132 19.11 6.62 14.45
C ILE A 132 19.94 7.87 14.79
N LYS A 133 19.83 8.92 13.97
CA LYS A 133 20.19 10.28 14.41
C LYS A 133 18.89 10.96 14.82
N THR A 134 18.73 11.20 16.11
CA THR A 134 17.48 11.70 16.68
C THR A 134 17.41 13.23 16.70
N ASP A 135 16.25 13.73 16.27
CA ASP A 135 15.67 15.02 16.69
C ASP A 135 15.37 15.04 18.21
N GLU A 136 15.23 16.23 18.79
CA GLU A 136 15.02 16.52 20.22
C GLU A 136 13.68 16.01 20.83
N LEU A 137 12.89 15.21 20.11
CA LEU A 137 11.56 14.74 20.55
C LEU A 137 11.65 13.55 21.55
N PRO A 138 10.77 13.50 22.57
CA PRO A 138 10.65 12.33 23.44
C PRO A 138 10.31 11.07 22.63
N THR A 139 11.05 9.98 22.87
CA THR A 139 10.83 8.68 22.19
C THR A 139 10.01 7.75 23.06
N VAL A 140 8.95 7.16 22.49
CA VAL A 140 8.08 6.20 23.20
C VAL A 140 8.56 4.77 22.98
N THR A 141 8.58 3.97 24.06
CA THR A 141 8.99 2.55 24.03
C THR A 141 7.85 1.57 23.81
N LYS A 142 6.61 1.96 24.14
CA LYS A 142 5.37 1.22 23.86
C LYS A 142 4.25 2.19 23.49
N GLY A 143 3.85 2.21 22.22
CA GLY A 143 2.83 3.12 21.71
C GLY A 143 1.41 2.62 21.96
N THR A 144 0.44 3.40 21.48
CA THR A 144 -0.98 3.03 21.38
C THR A 144 -1.53 3.51 20.04
N THR A 145 -2.43 2.75 19.42
CA THR A 145 -3.06 3.15 18.15
C THR A 145 -4.04 4.31 18.29
N PHE A 146 -4.38 4.68 19.53
CA PHE A 146 -5.32 5.76 19.84
C PHE A 146 -4.76 7.18 19.64
N ARG A 147 -3.53 7.34 19.14
CA ARG A 147 -2.92 8.63 18.80
C ARG A 147 -1.83 8.48 17.75
N PRO A 148 -1.56 9.53 16.94
CA PRO A 148 -0.45 9.53 15.99
C PRO A 148 0.90 9.83 16.66
N TYR A 149 1.97 9.43 15.99
CA TYR A 149 3.37 9.70 16.37
C TYR A 149 4.14 10.30 15.21
N TYR A 150 5.21 11.07 15.46
CA TYR A 150 6.20 11.33 14.42
C TYR A 150 7.15 10.13 14.26
N VAL A 151 7.64 9.88 13.05
CA VAL A 151 8.70 8.87 12.82
C VAL A 151 10.06 9.50 13.05
N GLN A 152 10.97 8.84 13.78
CA GLN A 152 12.19 9.50 14.27
C GLN A 152 13.10 10.17 13.22
N ALA A 153 13.17 9.66 11.98
CA ALA A 153 14.09 10.19 10.96
C ALA A 153 13.55 11.43 10.24
N ALA A 154 12.23 11.67 10.27
CA ALA A 154 11.60 12.78 9.58
C ALA A 154 10.29 13.19 10.27
N ARG A 155 9.91 14.47 10.20
CA ARG A 155 8.64 14.98 10.78
C ARG A 155 7.39 14.57 9.98
N VAL A 156 7.26 13.27 9.72
CA VAL A 156 6.11 12.61 9.08
C VAL A 156 5.36 11.85 10.17
N ALA A 157 4.06 12.08 10.26
CA ALA A 157 3.21 11.42 11.25
C ALA A 157 2.80 10.02 10.79
N VAL A 158 2.63 9.10 11.74
CA VAL A 158 2.12 7.75 11.50
C VAL A 158 0.90 7.49 12.38
N PHE A 159 -0.15 6.95 11.77
CA PHE A 159 -1.33 6.44 12.46
C PHE A 159 -1.31 4.91 12.50
N GLY A 160 -1.73 4.34 13.63
CA GLY A 160 -1.94 2.89 13.74
C GLY A 160 -3.37 2.52 13.43
N ARG A 161 -3.56 1.47 12.63
CA ARG A 161 -4.86 0.82 12.49
C ARG A 161 -5.35 0.28 13.83
N ASP A 162 -6.64 0.39 14.10
CA ASP A 162 -7.28 -0.22 15.27
C ASP A 162 -7.63 -1.69 15.00
N GLU A 163 -7.04 -2.59 15.79
CA GLU A 163 -7.29 -4.04 15.69
C GLU A 163 -8.75 -4.38 16.01
N GLY A 164 -9.36 -3.70 16.98
CA GLY A 164 -10.72 -3.99 17.45
C GLY A 164 -11.77 -3.76 16.38
N THR A 165 -11.82 -2.57 15.78
CA THR A 165 -12.72 -2.26 14.67
C THR A 165 -12.33 -3.02 13.40
N GLY A 166 -11.04 -3.25 13.20
CA GLY A 166 -10.50 -4.04 12.11
C GLY A 166 -11.03 -5.48 12.07
N LEU A 167 -10.87 -6.22 13.17
CA LEU A 167 -11.32 -7.61 13.31
C LEU A 167 -12.84 -7.73 13.20
N GLN A 168 -13.59 -6.77 13.74
CA GLN A 168 -15.04 -6.80 13.75
C GLN A 168 -15.67 -6.76 12.35
N VAL A 169 -14.93 -6.25 11.35
CA VAL A 169 -15.41 -6.19 9.97
C VAL A 169 -14.69 -7.21 9.08
N TRP A 170 -13.37 -7.40 9.24
CA TRP A 170 -12.58 -8.26 8.35
C TRP A 170 -12.53 -9.74 8.78
N SER A 171 -12.93 -10.09 10.00
CA SER A 171 -12.86 -11.49 10.45
C SER A 171 -13.76 -12.39 9.59
N ALA A 172 -13.19 -13.41 8.96
CA ALA A 172 -13.97 -14.38 8.18
C ALA A 172 -14.94 -15.21 9.03
N SER A 173 -14.66 -15.34 10.33
CA SER A 173 -15.45 -16.15 11.26
C SER A 173 -16.42 -15.34 12.11
N HIS A 174 -16.11 -14.07 12.41
CA HIS A 174 -16.88 -13.25 13.35
C HIS A 174 -17.25 -11.86 12.79
N GLY A 175 -16.79 -11.53 11.58
CA GLY A 175 -17.03 -10.24 10.96
C GLY A 175 -18.43 -10.16 10.35
N TYR A 176 -18.97 -8.94 10.28
CA TYR A 176 -20.30 -8.70 9.72
C TYR A 176 -20.54 -9.31 8.32
N PRO A 177 -19.58 -9.28 7.37
CA PRO A 177 -19.79 -9.84 6.04
C PRO A 177 -20.17 -11.33 6.02
N GLY A 178 -19.83 -12.09 7.06
CA GLY A 178 -20.15 -13.51 7.19
C GLY A 178 -21.60 -13.81 7.62
N ASP A 179 -22.43 -12.80 7.86
CA ASP A 179 -23.80 -12.98 8.32
C ASP A 179 -24.64 -13.77 7.31
N PHE A 180 -25.44 -14.71 7.82
CA PHE A 180 -26.20 -15.65 7.01
C PHE A 180 -27.32 -15.00 6.20
N LEU A 181 -27.71 -13.77 6.52
CA LEU A 181 -28.71 -12.99 5.79
C LEU A 181 -28.11 -12.17 4.64
N TYR A 182 -26.79 -11.96 4.62
CA TYR A 182 -26.13 -11.20 3.56
C TYR A 182 -25.93 -11.98 2.29
N ARG A 183 -25.79 -11.26 1.17
CA ARG A 183 -25.66 -11.83 -0.17
C ARG A 183 -24.38 -12.66 -0.30
N GLU A 184 -24.51 -13.91 -0.76
CA GLU A 184 -23.39 -14.82 -1.00
C GLU A 184 -22.57 -14.35 -2.20
N PHE A 185 -21.27 -14.16 -1.99
CA PHE A 185 -20.35 -13.65 -3.01
C PHE A 185 -20.05 -14.71 -4.08
N HIS A 186 -19.91 -15.97 -3.68
CA HIS A 186 -19.34 -17.04 -4.51
C HIS A 186 -20.36 -17.75 -5.38
N ARG A 187 -21.66 -17.69 -5.03
CA ARG A 187 -22.73 -18.30 -5.83
C ARG A 187 -23.25 -17.34 -6.87
N LYS A 188 -23.05 -17.69 -8.14
CA LYS A 188 -23.51 -16.94 -9.30
C LYS A 188 -24.47 -17.79 -10.12
N ASP A 189 -25.45 -17.13 -10.71
CA ASP A 189 -26.31 -17.71 -11.73
C ASP A 189 -25.49 -18.05 -12.98
N GLU A 190 -25.70 -19.24 -13.54
CA GLU A 190 -24.86 -19.78 -14.61
C GLU A 190 -24.98 -18.99 -15.92
N HIS A 191 -26.12 -18.34 -16.17
CA HIS A 191 -26.34 -17.58 -17.40
C HIS A 191 -26.02 -16.11 -17.25
N SER A 192 -26.52 -15.46 -16.19
CA SER A 192 -26.40 -14.01 -16.00
C SER A 192 -25.18 -13.60 -15.18
N GLY A 193 -24.58 -14.51 -14.42
CA GLY A 193 -23.52 -14.20 -13.45
C GLY A 193 -24.02 -13.43 -12.22
N LEU A 194 -25.33 -13.16 -12.11
CA LEU A 194 -25.94 -12.43 -11.01
C LEU A 194 -25.99 -13.30 -9.73
N LYS A 195 -25.96 -12.63 -8.57
CA LYS A 195 -25.88 -13.26 -7.25
C LYS A 195 -27.23 -13.13 -6.54
N TYR A 196 -28.00 -14.22 -6.50
CA TYR A 196 -29.37 -14.23 -5.97
C TYR A 196 -29.54 -14.90 -4.61
N TRP A 197 -28.44 -15.37 -4.01
CA TRP A 197 -28.46 -16.19 -2.80
C TRP A 197 -27.81 -15.49 -1.63
N ARG A 198 -28.14 -15.94 -0.41
CA ARG A 198 -27.54 -15.47 0.85
C ARG A 198 -26.53 -16.47 1.39
N VAL A 199 -25.63 -16.02 2.27
CA VAL A 199 -24.58 -16.85 2.87
C VAL A 199 -25.15 -18.10 3.56
N THR A 200 -26.36 -18.02 4.13
CA THR A 200 -27.15 -19.16 4.67
C THR A 200 -26.58 -19.83 5.92
N GLY A 201 -25.28 -20.13 5.93
CA GLY A 201 -24.53 -20.76 7.02
C GLY A 201 -23.06 -20.95 6.65
N ALA A 202 -22.19 -21.05 7.66
CA ALA A 202 -20.73 -21.08 7.49
C ALA A 202 -20.19 -22.31 6.70
N GLN A 203 -20.92 -23.42 6.69
CA GLN A 203 -20.53 -24.66 6.00
C GLN A 203 -21.64 -25.22 5.11
N VAL A 204 -22.52 -24.34 4.62
CA VAL A 204 -23.56 -24.72 3.66
C VAL A 204 -22.95 -24.75 2.27
N ASP A 205 -23.17 -25.84 1.54
CA ASP A 205 -22.71 -25.99 0.16
C ASP A 205 -23.33 -24.92 -0.75
N LEU A 206 -22.63 -24.54 -1.82
CA LEU A 206 -23.12 -23.52 -2.75
C LEU A 206 -24.48 -23.89 -3.35
N GLY A 207 -24.73 -25.15 -3.69
CA GLY A 207 -26.02 -25.60 -4.23
C GLY A 207 -27.19 -25.45 -3.23
N GLN A 208 -26.89 -25.41 -1.94
CA GLN A 208 -27.85 -25.40 -0.84
C GLN A 208 -28.10 -24.02 -0.23
N LYS A 209 -27.45 -22.97 -0.75
CA LYS A 209 -27.70 -21.59 -0.30
C LYS A 209 -29.15 -21.20 -0.60
N ASP A 210 -29.78 -20.52 0.34
CA ASP A 210 -31.14 -20.00 0.19
C ASP A 210 -31.15 -18.69 -0.62
N LEU A 211 -32.33 -18.32 -1.11
CA LEU A 211 -32.53 -17.04 -1.81
C LEU A 211 -32.27 -15.85 -0.87
N TYR A 212 -31.69 -14.81 -1.45
CA TYR A 212 -31.44 -13.54 -0.79
C TYR A 212 -32.74 -12.75 -0.58
N ASP A 213 -32.96 -12.26 0.64
CA ASP A 213 -34.07 -11.35 0.97
C ASP A 213 -33.51 -9.97 1.33
N PRO A 214 -33.63 -8.97 0.43
CA PRO A 214 -33.10 -7.64 0.66
C PRO A 214 -33.64 -6.95 1.92
N ARG A 215 -34.89 -7.24 2.32
CA ARG A 215 -35.49 -6.57 3.49
C ARG A 215 -34.85 -7.05 4.78
N ARG A 216 -34.69 -8.36 4.92
CA ARG A 216 -34.05 -8.97 6.10
C ARG A 216 -32.57 -8.59 6.20
N ALA A 217 -31.88 -8.52 5.07
CA ALA A 217 -30.50 -8.07 5.03
C ALA A 217 -30.36 -6.61 5.51
N LEU A 218 -31.26 -5.71 5.08
CA LEU A 218 -31.26 -4.31 5.53
C LEU A 218 -31.59 -4.16 7.02
N GLU A 219 -32.50 -4.97 7.56
CA GLU A 219 -32.75 -5.03 9.01
C GLU A 219 -31.49 -5.44 9.77
N GLN A 220 -30.76 -6.45 9.27
CA GLN A 220 -29.51 -6.91 9.86
C GLN A 220 -28.39 -5.86 9.79
N VAL A 221 -28.31 -5.09 8.70
CA VAL A 221 -27.41 -3.93 8.61
C VAL A 221 -27.64 -2.96 9.76
N GLY A 222 -28.90 -2.67 10.12
CA GLY A 222 -29.22 -1.79 11.25
C GLY A 222 -28.59 -2.25 12.56
N LEU A 223 -28.69 -3.54 12.86
CA LEU A 223 -28.09 -4.14 14.06
C LEU A 223 -26.55 -4.06 14.04
N HIS A 224 -25.92 -4.29 12.89
CA HIS A 224 -24.46 -4.19 12.75
C HIS A 224 -23.95 -2.75 12.79
N VAL A 225 -24.74 -1.78 12.30
CA VAL A 225 -24.45 -0.35 12.47
C VAL A 225 -24.47 0.01 13.95
N ASP A 226 -25.50 -0.44 14.67
CA ASP A 226 -25.64 -0.17 16.10
C ASP A 226 -24.47 -0.75 16.90
N HIS A 227 -24.16 -2.03 16.68
CA HIS A 227 -23.05 -2.71 17.33
C HIS A 227 -21.70 -2.04 17.05
N PHE A 228 -21.43 -1.64 15.79
CA PHE A 228 -20.15 -1.02 15.44
C PHE A 228 -20.00 0.36 16.10
N CYS A 229 -21.06 1.17 16.14
CA CYS A 229 -21.01 2.46 16.80
C CYS A 229 -20.80 2.30 18.32
N ASP A 230 -21.44 1.31 18.94
CA ASP A 230 -21.25 1.00 20.36
C ASP A 230 -19.81 0.51 20.65
N LEU A 231 -19.23 -0.27 19.74
CA LEU A 231 -17.81 -0.66 19.80
C LEU A 231 -16.89 0.56 19.78
N VAL A 232 -17.09 1.48 18.84
CA VAL A 232 -16.30 2.73 18.74
C VAL A 232 -16.43 3.55 20.03
N HIS A 233 -17.66 3.77 20.49
CA HIS A 233 -17.94 4.49 21.74
C HIS A 233 -17.23 3.89 22.94
N ARG A 234 -17.37 2.58 23.12
CA ARG A 234 -16.77 1.87 24.24
C ARG A 234 -15.25 1.97 24.21
N ARG A 235 -14.62 1.78 23.05
CA ARG A 235 -13.15 1.87 22.90
C ARG A 235 -12.61 3.26 23.23
N LEU A 236 -13.23 4.31 22.69
CA LEU A 236 -12.83 5.69 22.97
C LEU A 236 -13.06 6.07 24.44
N ARG A 237 -14.18 5.63 25.02
CA ARG A 237 -14.48 5.85 26.45
C ARG A 237 -13.47 5.14 27.34
N GLU A 238 -13.19 3.85 27.09
CA GLU A 238 -12.19 3.08 27.84
C GLU A 238 -10.81 3.76 27.76
N PHE A 239 -10.40 4.25 26.58
CA PHE A 239 -9.16 5.00 26.44
C PHE A 239 -9.16 6.29 27.26
N HIS A 240 -10.25 7.06 27.21
CA HIS A 240 -10.38 8.31 27.96
C HIS A 240 -10.41 8.09 29.48
N GLU A 241 -11.15 7.10 29.96
CA GLU A 241 -11.23 6.77 31.40
C GLU A 241 -9.86 6.33 31.96
N ASN A 242 -9.06 5.64 31.16
CA ASN A 242 -7.74 5.15 31.59
C ASN A 242 -6.62 6.21 31.50
N THR A 243 -6.71 7.16 30.57
CA THR A 243 -5.62 8.10 30.27
C THR A 243 -5.94 9.56 30.56
N GLY A 244 -7.22 9.92 30.67
CA GLY A 244 -7.71 11.28 30.69
C GLY A 244 -7.60 12.03 29.35
N GLN A 245 -7.12 11.37 28.29
CA GLN A 245 -6.91 11.98 26.97
C GLN A 245 -8.03 11.58 25.99
N TYR A 246 -8.24 12.38 24.95
CA TYR A 246 -9.11 11.99 23.83
C TYR A 246 -8.27 11.22 22.80
N GLY A 247 -8.77 10.07 22.36
CA GLY A 247 -8.11 9.23 21.35
C GLY A 247 -8.73 9.37 19.96
N ILE A 248 -8.01 8.88 18.95
CA ILE A 248 -8.50 8.67 17.59
C ILE A 248 -8.51 7.18 17.25
N ILE A 249 -9.54 6.70 16.55
CA ILE A 249 -9.59 5.34 16.02
C ILE A 249 -9.44 5.41 14.50
N VAL A 250 -8.44 4.72 13.95
CA VAL A 250 -8.28 4.56 12.51
C VAL A 250 -8.76 3.16 12.09
N SER A 251 -9.87 3.12 11.36
CA SER A 251 -10.44 1.88 10.83
C SER A 251 -10.19 1.79 9.33
N ALA A 252 -9.15 1.07 8.93
CA ALA A 252 -8.71 0.94 7.53
C ALA A 252 -9.15 -0.40 6.92
N TYR A 253 -9.73 -0.33 5.72
CA TYR A 253 -10.29 -1.45 4.97
C TYR A 253 -10.07 -1.24 3.47
N ASP A 254 -9.96 -2.35 2.72
CA ASP A 254 -9.99 -2.30 1.25
C ASP A 254 -11.35 -1.79 0.78
N THR A 255 -11.37 -0.89 -0.19
CA THR A 255 -12.60 -0.21 -0.61
C THR A 255 -13.61 -1.20 -1.21
N GLU A 256 -13.13 -2.19 -1.97
CA GLU A 256 -13.93 -3.24 -2.58
C GLU A 256 -14.64 -4.13 -1.55
N LEU A 257 -14.23 -4.08 -0.28
CA LEU A 257 -14.98 -4.75 0.78
C LEU A 257 -16.43 -4.29 0.76
N PHE A 258 -16.67 -2.99 0.62
CA PHE A 258 -18.00 -2.41 0.67
C PHE A 258 -18.67 -2.41 -0.72
N GLY A 259 -19.68 -3.25 -0.90
CA GLY A 259 -20.50 -3.34 -2.12
C GLY A 259 -20.09 -4.47 -3.07
N HIS A 260 -18.80 -4.82 -3.13
CA HIS A 260 -18.33 -5.93 -3.95
C HIS A 260 -18.27 -7.24 -3.17
N TRP A 261 -17.36 -7.36 -2.19
CA TRP A 261 -17.23 -8.55 -1.34
C TRP A 261 -18.40 -8.67 -0.36
N TRP A 262 -18.70 -7.58 0.36
CA TRP A 262 -19.85 -7.45 1.23
C TRP A 262 -20.87 -6.49 0.61
N PHE A 263 -21.91 -7.04 0.00
CA PHE A 263 -22.85 -6.25 -0.80
C PHE A 263 -23.54 -5.13 -0.02
N GLU A 264 -23.92 -5.42 1.21
CA GLU A 264 -24.63 -4.50 2.10
C GLU A 264 -23.69 -3.50 2.77
N GLY A 265 -22.38 -3.65 2.59
CA GLY A 265 -21.34 -2.84 3.22
C GLY A 265 -21.45 -1.34 2.94
N ILE A 266 -21.96 -0.93 1.77
CA ILE A 266 -22.20 0.48 1.46
C ILE A 266 -23.30 1.08 2.35
N VAL A 267 -24.39 0.34 2.55
CA VAL A 267 -25.51 0.79 3.40
C VAL A 267 -25.08 0.79 4.87
N TRP A 268 -24.28 -0.20 5.27
CA TRP A 268 -23.67 -0.23 6.59
C TRP A 268 -22.76 0.98 6.83
N LEU A 269 -21.84 1.29 5.91
CA LEU A 269 -20.92 2.43 6.05
C LEU A 269 -21.69 3.75 6.14
N GLN A 270 -22.73 3.92 5.32
CA GLN A 270 -23.64 5.06 5.41
C GLN A 270 -24.33 5.15 6.79
N GLY A 271 -24.80 4.02 7.32
CA GLY A 271 -25.45 3.96 8.63
C GLY A 271 -24.50 4.33 9.77
N VAL A 272 -23.28 3.79 9.76
CA VAL A 272 -22.23 4.10 10.74
C VAL A 272 -21.89 5.58 10.72
N LEU A 273 -21.59 6.15 9.54
CA LEU A 273 -21.25 7.57 9.43
C LEU A 273 -22.40 8.47 9.91
N ARG A 274 -23.66 8.17 9.56
CA ARG A 274 -24.83 8.94 10.02
C ARG A 274 -25.03 8.85 11.52
N LYS A 275 -24.84 7.67 12.12
CA LYS A 275 -25.05 7.46 13.55
C LYS A 275 -23.94 8.14 14.36
N LEU A 276 -22.68 7.97 13.97
CA LEU A 276 -21.54 8.63 14.62
C LEU A 276 -21.57 10.15 14.45
N ALA A 277 -21.96 10.69 13.29
CA ALA A 277 -22.07 12.14 13.08
C ALA A 277 -23.11 12.83 13.98
N ARG A 278 -24.06 12.08 14.56
CA ARG A 278 -25.06 12.60 15.51
C ARG A 278 -24.65 12.38 16.97
N SER A 279 -23.50 11.75 17.18
CA SER A 279 -23.05 11.41 18.52
C SER A 279 -22.44 12.62 19.21
N PRO A 280 -22.76 12.88 20.49
CA PRO A 280 -22.11 13.94 21.26
C PRO A 280 -20.70 13.57 21.73
N ASP A 281 -20.36 12.28 21.74
CA ASP A 281 -19.12 11.77 22.33
C ASP A 281 -18.03 11.46 21.28
N VAL A 282 -18.38 11.44 19.99
CA VAL A 282 -17.48 11.05 18.89
C VAL A 282 -17.57 12.06 17.75
N GLU A 283 -16.42 12.63 17.39
CA GLU A 283 -16.25 13.48 16.21
C GLU A 283 -15.71 12.63 15.06
N LEU A 284 -16.32 12.75 13.87
CA LEU A 284 -15.74 12.26 12.63
C LEU A 284 -14.83 13.34 12.07
N THR A 285 -13.59 12.99 11.74
CA THR A 285 -12.57 13.91 11.24
C THR A 285 -11.77 13.26 10.11
N THR A 286 -11.15 14.07 9.27
CA THR A 286 -10.08 13.61 8.38
C THR A 286 -8.75 13.50 9.14
N ALA A 287 -7.79 12.74 8.61
CA ALA A 287 -6.51 12.51 9.26
C ALA A 287 -5.69 13.80 9.33
N TYR A 288 -5.68 14.61 8.27
CA TYR A 288 -4.98 15.89 8.28
C TYR A 288 -5.60 16.90 9.25
N GLU A 289 -6.92 17.08 9.25
CA GLU A 289 -7.59 18.01 10.17
C GLU A 289 -7.33 17.63 11.63
N TYR A 290 -7.26 16.32 11.93
CA TYR A 290 -6.87 15.84 13.24
C TYR A 290 -5.43 16.26 13.58
N LEU A 291 -4.47 16.08 12.67
CA LEU A 291 -3.08 16.47 12.88
C LEU A 291 -2.89 17.99 13.03
N GLU A 292 -3.67 18.81 12.34
CA GLU A 292 -3.62 20.26 12.51
C GLU A 292 -4.08 20.69 13.91
N LYS A 293 -5.15 20.07 14.42
CA LYS A 293 -5.69 20.35 15.76
C LYS A 293 -4.84 19.71 16.87
N HIS A 294 -4.27 18.54 16.60
CA HIS A 294 -3.60 17.66 17.55
C HIS A 294 -2.29 17.12 16.97
N PRO A 295 -1.27 17.97 16.76
CA PRO A 295 0.01 17.52 16.22
C PRO A 295 0.68 16.54 17.20
N PRO A 296 1.35 15.47 16.71
CA PRO A 296 2.07 14.55 17.56
C PRO A 296 3.13 15.30 18.41
N THR A 297 3.25 14.91 19.67
CA THR A 297 4.26 15.47 20.59
C THR A 297 5.41 14.51 20.87
N GLU A 298 5.27 13.27 20.41
CA GLU A 298 6.24 12.19 20.62
C GLU A 298 6.64 11.56 19.29
N ALA A 299 7.85 11.02 19.27
CA ALA A 299 8.37 10.26 18.14
C ALA A 299 8.48 8.77 18.48
N ILE A 300 8.39 7.92 17.45
CA ILE A 300 8.60 6.48 17.55
C ILE A 300 9.55 6.00 16.46
N SER A 301 10.38 5.00 16.78
CA SER A 301 11.13 4.23 15.77
C SER A 301 10.23 3.09 15.29
N LEU A 302 9.87 3.10 14.01
CA LEU A 302 9.12 1.98 13.44
C LEU A 302 10.07 0.87 12.99
N PRO A 303 9.81 -0.41 13.35
CA PRO A 303 10.50 -1.53 12.73
C PRO A 303 10.06 -1.72 11.27
N GLU A 304 10.85 -2.46 10.50
CA GLU A 304 10.45 -2.91 9.16
C GLU A 304 9.19 -3.80 9.26
N SER A 305 8.17 -3.52 8.44
CA SER A 305 6.83 -4.12 8.62
C SER A 305 5.93 -4.04 7.38
N SER A 306 4.80 -4.75 7.44
CA SER A 306 3.62 -4.53 6.59
C SER A 306 2.34 -4.94 7.33
N TRP A 307 1.17 -4.69 6.74
CA TRP A 307 -0.11 -5.26 7.23
C TRP A 307 -0.44 -6.64 6.63
N GLY A 308 0.51 -7.25 5.91
CA GLY A 308 0.38 -8.55 5.26
C GLY A 308 0.55 -9.74 6.21
N LEU A 309 0.64 -10.94 5.65
CA LEU A 309 0.78 -12.16 6.45
C LEU A 309 2.06 -12.11 7.29
N GLY A 310 1.92 -12.29 8.59
CA GLY A 310 3.07 -12.31 9.49
C GLY A 310 3.62 -10.91 9.83
N GLY A 311 2.96 -9.83 9.38
CA GLY A 311 3.36 -8.45 9.70
C GLY A 311 4.71 -8.03 9.09
N GLY A 312 5.27 -8.87 8.22
CA GLY A 312 6.54 -8.69 7.51
C GLY A 312 6.35 -8.82 6.00
N HIS A 313 7.34 -9.33 5.26
CA HIS A 313 7.31 -9.30 3.80
C HIS A 313 6.85 -10.60 3.12
N TRP A 314 6.48 -11.62 3.91
CA TRP A 314 6.28 -12.98 3.40
C TRP A 314 5.27 -13.06 2.24
N THR A 315 4.21 -12.26 2.26
CA THR A 315 3.21 -12.22 1.18
C THR A 315 3.81 -11.84 -0.18
N TRP A 316 4.90 -11.07 -0.22
CA TRP A 316 5.54 -10.61 -1.47
C TRP A 316 6.93 -11.21 -1.70
N LEU A 317 7.57 -11.72 -0.66
CA LEU A 317 8.88 -12.36 -0.70
C LEU A 317 8.83 -13.74 -0.02
N ASN A 318 8.71 -14.77 -0.85
CA ASN A 318 8.69 -16.18 -0.46
C ASN A 318 9.19 -17.05 -1.65
N PRO A 319 9.34 -18.38 -1.48
CA PRO A 319 9.87 -19.23 -2.54
C PRO A 319 9.11 -19.19 -3.88
N ASP A 320 7.81 -18.86 -3.90
CA ASP A 320 7.03 -18.77 -5.14
C ASP A 320 7.26 -17.46 -5.91
N THR A 321 7.79 -16.43 -5.24
CA THR A 321 7.92 -15.06 -5.76
C THR A 321 9.36 -14.54 -5.76
N GLU A 322 10.30 -15.21 -5.07
CA GLU A 322 11.69 -14.77 -4.92
C GLU A 322 12.41 -14.57 -6.27
N TRP A 323 12.03 -15.32 -7.31
CA TRP A 323 12.59 -15.24 -8.65
C TRP A 323 12.30 -13.89 -9.35
N MET A 324 11.28 -13.15 -8.91
CA MET A 324 10.87 -11.88 -9.52
C MET A 324 11.80 -10.73 -9.13
N TRP A 325 12.27 -10.73 -7.87
CA TRP A 325 13.00 -9.60 -7.30
C TRP A 325 14.35 -9.32 -8.00
N PRO A 326 15.20 -10.31 -8.31
CA PRO A 326 16.41 -10.05 -9.09
C PRO A 326 16.14 -9.41 -10.47
N LEU A 327 15.01 -9.75 -11.09
CA LEU A 327 14.60 -9.20 -12.38
C LEU A 327 14.13 -7.74 -12.23
N ILE A 328 13.35 -7.45 -11.20
CA ILE A 328 12.97 -6.08 -10.83
C ILE A 328 14.23 -5.27 -10.59
N HIS A 329 15.11 -5.70 -9.67
CA HIS A 329 16.34 -4.99 -9.31
C HIS A 329 17.26 -4.74 -10.52
N SER A 330 17.32 -5.67 -11.47
CA SER A 330 18.04 -5.46 -12.73
C SER A 330 17.42 -4.39 -13.61
N ALA A 331 16.08 -4.35 -13.70
CA ALA A 331 15.37 -3.32 -14.45
C ALA A 331 15.54 -1.93 -13.80
N GLU A 332 15.55 -1.85 -12.47
CA GLU A 332 15.79 -0.61 -11.72
C GLU A 332 17.14 0.01 -12.07
N ARG A 333 18.23 -0.77 -11.95
CA ARG A 333 19.58 -0.32 -12.32
C ARG A 333 19.67 0.08 -13.78
N THR A 334 19.03 -0.68 -14.67
CA THR A 334 19.01 -0.37 -16.11
C THR A 334 18.30 0.96 -16.37
N MET A 335 17.25 1.28 -15.61
CA MET A 335 16.56 2.56 -15.74
C MET A 335 17.44 3.74 -15.32
N GLU A 336 18.17 3.60 -14.21
CA GLU A 336 19.16 4.61 -13.80
C GLU A 336 20.24 4.81 -14.87
N GLU A 337 20.78 3.72 -15.44
CA GLU A 337 21.74 3.77 -16.55
C GLU A 337 21.18 4.52 -17.76
N LEU A 338 19.89 4.31 -18.10
CA LEU A 338 19.26 5.03 -19.20
C LEU A 338 19.11 6.53 -18.91
N VAL A 339 18.82 6.91 -17.65
CA VAL A 339 18.77 8.32 -17.24
C VAL A 339 20.16 8.96 -17.33
N GLU A 340 21.21 8.25 -16.91
CA GLU A 340 22.59 8.71 -17.02
C GLU A 340 23.07 8.84 -18.48
N LEU A 341 22.70 7.89 -19.34
CA LEU A 341 23.04 7.91 -20.76
C LEU A 341 22.32 9.05 -21.51
N TYR A 342 21.10 9.37 -21.08
CA TYR A 342 20.24 10.36 -21.70
C TYR A 342 19.72 11.37 -20.66
N PRO A 343 20.53 12.29 -20.13
CA PRO A 343 20.05 13.24 -19.11
C PRO A 343 19.02 14.24 -19.67
N ASP A 344 19.18 14.62 -20.94
CA ASP A 344 18.43 15.72 -21.57
C ASP A 344 17.64 15.29 -22.81
N ALA A 345 17.29 14.00 -22.95
CA ALA A 345 16.61 13.50 -24.15
C ALA A 345 15.30 14.26 -24.45
N GLN A 346 15.08 14.53 -25.74
CA GLN A 346 13.90 15.21 -26.27
C GLN A 346 13.29 14.41 -27.44
N GLY A 347 12.06 14.77 -27.82
CA GLY A 347 11.36 14.14 -28.94
C GLY A 347 11.20 12.63 -28.76
N ARG A 348 11.37 11.87 -29.84
CA ARG A 348 11.10 10.42 -29.88
C ARG A 348 11.89 9.63 -28.83
N MET A 349 13.15 9.98 -28.56
CA MET A 349 13.93 9.29 -27.53
C MET A 349 13.34 9.51 -26.13
N ARG A 350 12.84 10.72 -25.84
CA ARG A 350 12.13 10.98 -24.59
C ARG A 350 10.87 10.11 -24.48
N ASP A 351 10.14 9.93 -25.58
CA ASP A 351 8.91 9.13 -25.59
C ASP A 351 9.21 7.65 -25.30
N VAL A 352 10.28 7.10 -25.89
CA VAL A 352 10.78 5.74 -25.59
C VAL A 352 11.16 5.60 -24.11
N LEU A 353 11.94 6.55 -23.57
CA LEU A 353 12.38 6.51 -22.17
C LEU A 353 11.21 6.68 -21.19
N ASN A 354 10.24 7.52 -21.51
CA ASN A 354 9.03 7.69 -20.73
C ASN A 354 8.17 6.41 -20.73
N GLN A 355 8.05 5.74 -21.87
CA GLN A 355 7.36 4.44 -21.90
C GLN A 355 8.15 3.37 -21.14
N ALA A 356 9.48 3.36 -21.21
CA ALA A 356 10.30 2.44 -20.41
C ALA A 356 10.08 2.66 -18.90
N ALA A 357 9.97 3.92 -18.46
CA ALA A 357 9.61 4.26 -17.09
C ALA A 357 8.22 3.73 -16.69
N ARG A 358 7.22 3.78 -17.60
CA ARG A 358 5.89 3.16 -17.36
C ARG A 358 5.99 1.65 -17.20
N GLU A 359 6.71 0.97 -18.09
CA GLU A 359 6.90 -0.48 -17.99
C GLU A 359 7.62 -0.87 -16.70
N LEU A 360 8.61 -0.09 -16.25
CA LEU A 360 9.27 -0.30 -14.96
C LEU A 360 8.28 -0.19 -13.79
N LEU A 361 7.47 0.88 -13.76
CA LEU A 361 6.45 1.04 -12.71
C LEU A 361 5.46 -0.12 -12.73
N LEU A 362 4.96 -0.51 -13.90
CA LEU A 362 4.01 -1.63 -14.03
C LEU A 362 4.63 -2.96 -13.61
N LEU A 363 5.91 -3.18 -13.93
CA LEU A 363 6.69 -4.35 -13.48
C LEU A 363 6.81 -4.42 -11.95
N GLN A 364 6.91 -3.27 -11.28
CA GLN A 364 7.11 -3.15 -9.83
C GLN A 364 5.83 -3.31 -8.98
N ALA A 365 4.65 -3.43 -9.59
CA ALA A 365 3.38 -3.53 -8.85
C ALA A 365 3.36 -4.71 -7.85
N SER A 366 2.93 -4.45 -6.60
CA SER A 366 2.89 -5.49 -5.56
C SER A 366 1.86 -6.58 -5.83
N ASP A 367 0.87 -6.30 -6.69
CA ASP A 367 -0.19 -7.23 -7.07
C ASP A 367 0.35 -8.52 -7.69
N TRP A 368 1.46 -8.46 -8.44
CA TRP A 368 2.01 -9.64 -9.10
C TRP A 368 2.46 -10.72 -8.10
N PRO A 369 3.38 -10.43 -7.16
CA PRO A 369 3.74 -11.40 -6.14
C PRO A 369 2.57 -11.70 -5.17
N PHE A 370 1.65 -10.77 -4.94
CA PHE A 370 0.45 -11.03 -4.12
C PHE A 370 -0.47 -12.09 -4.74
N LEU A 371 -0.82 -11.96 -6.02
CA LEU A 371 -1.70 -12.90 -6.74
C LEU A 371 -1.08 -14.30 -6.89
N ILE A 372 0.25 -14.37 -6.99
CA ILE A 372 0.99 -15.64 -6.99
C ILE A 372 0.90 -16.28 -5.60
N SER A 373 1.22 -15.53 -4.54
CA SER A 373 1.28 -16.06 -3.17
C SER A 373 -0.09 -16.47 -2.63
N THR A 374 -1.15 -15.77 -3.04
CA THR A 374 -2.53 -16.09 -2.64
C THR A 374 -3.19 -17.15 -3.52
N GLY A 375 -2.58 -17.51 -4.64
CA GLY A 375 -3.12 -18.47 -5.62
C GLY A 375 -4.39 -17.98 -6.34
N GLN A 376 -4.75 -16.69 -6.22
CA GLN A 376 -5.98 -16.16 -6.83
C GLN A 376 -5.92 -16.14 -8.37
N ALA A 377 -4.75 -15.79 -8.93
CA ALA A 377 -4.56 -15.67 -10.37
C ALA A 377 -3.08 -15.84 -10.77
N ARG A 378 -2.44 -16.95 -10.35
CA ARG A 378 -1.01 -17.20 -10.54
C ARG A 378 -0.54 -17.03 -11.99
N ASP A 379 -1.17 -17.74 -12.92
CA ASP A 379 -0.75 -17.75 -14.33
C ASP A 379 -0.91 -16.38 -14.98
N TYR A 380 -1.98 -15.66 -14.61
CA TYR A 380 -2.22 -14.29 -15.07
C TYR A 380 -1.13 -13.34 -14.58
N ALA A 381 -0.81 -13.38 -13.28
CA ALA A 381 0.21 -12.53 -12.68
C ALA A 381 1.60 -12.79 -13.27
N GLN A 382 1.96 -14.07 -13.44
CA GLN A 382 3.23 -14.46 -14.08
C GLN A 382 3.30 -13.96 -15.53
N GLY A 383 2.22 -14.13 -16.30
CA GLY A 383 2.15 -13.66 -17.68
C GLY A 383 2.28 -12.15 -17.80
N ARG A 384 1.56 -11.38 -16.97
CA ARG A 384 1.63 -9.91 -16.94
C ARG A 384 3.01 -9.40 -16.55
N PHE A 385 3.61 -9.96 -15.50
CA PHE A 385 4.96 -9.61 -15.07
C PHE A 385 5.98 -9.83 -16.20
N GLN A 386 5.94 -11.00 -16.85
CA GLN A 386 6.85 -11.31 -17.96
C GLN A 386 6.63 -10.41 -19.17
N GLN A 387 5.39 -10.01 -19.47
CA GLN A 387 5.07 -9.08 -20.56
C GLN A 387 5.66 -7.69 -20.30
N HIS A 388 5.48 -7.12 -19.12
CA HIS A 388 6.07 -5.81 -18.77
C HIS A 388 7.60 -5.87 -18.80
N LEU A 389 8.20 -6.95 -18.29
CA LEU A 389 9.66 -7.14 -18.36
C LEU A 389 10.16 -7.22 -19.81
N ALA A 390 9.45 -7.94 -20.68
CA ALA A 390 9.80 -8.06 -22.10
C ALA A 390 9.70 -6.72 -22.83
N ARG A 391 8.61 -5.96 -22.59
CA ARG A 391 8.40 -4.62 -23.14
C ARG A 391 9.48 -3.65 -22.68
N PHE A 392 9.77 -3.63 -21.38
CA PHE A 392 10.86 -2.84 -20.80
C PHE A 392 12.20 -3.13 -21.49
N ASN A 393 12.58 -4.41 -21.58
CA ASN A 393 13.84 -4.81 -22.21
C ASN A 393 13.90 -4.46 -23.71
N HIS A 394 12.76 -4.51 -24.42
CA HIS A 394 12.69 -4.07 -25.81
C HIS A 394 12.97 -2.56 -25.91
N LEU A 395 12.33 -1.74 -25.07
CA LEU A 395 12.55 -0.29 -25.06
C LEU A 395 13.99 0.08 -24.68
N VAL A 396 14.58 -0.64 -23.74
CA VAL A 396 16.01 -0.50 -23.40
C VAL A 396 16.89 -0.79 -24.63
N SER A 397 16.56 -1.82 -25.41
CA SER A 397 17.28 -2.14 -26.65
C SER A 397 17.19 -1.01 -27.68
N ILE A 398 16.00 -0.43 -27.86
CA ILE A 398 15.80 0.75 -28.74
C ILE A 398 16.65 1.92 -28.25
N ALA A 399 16.58 2.25 -26.96
CA ALA A 399 17.33 3.34 -26.36
C ALA A 399 18.85 3.14 -26.50
N ARG A 400 19.36 1.92 -26.29
CA ARG A 400 20.79 1.60 -26.41
C ARG A 400 21.31 1.61 -27.85
N LYS A 401 20.47 1.30 -28.85
CA LYS A 401 20.82 1.47 -30.27
C LYS A 401 21.01 2.95 -30.64
N GLY A 402 20.27 3.86 -30.00
CA GLY A 402 20.33 5.30 -30.24
C GLY A 402 19.64 5.76 -31.53
N GLU A 403 19.22 4.83 -32.39
CA GLU A 403 18.46 5.07 -33.61
C GLU A 403 17.08 4.41 -33.49
N ILE A 404 16.02 5.16 -33.80
CA ILE A 404 14.63 4.71 -33.73
C ILE A 404 14.15 4.45 -35.17
N THR A 405 13.82 3.20 -35.46
CA THR A 405 13.30 2.79 -36.77
C THR A 405 11.78 2.98 -36.85
N LEU A 406 11.21 2.83 -38.05
CA LEU A 406 9.75 2.85 -38.23
C LEU A 406 9.05 1.71 -37.46
N GLU A 407 9.67 0.53 -37.41
CA GLU A 407 9.15 -0.63 -36.66
C GLU A 407 9.14 -0.33 -35.15
N ASP A 408 10.18 0.34 -34.64
CA ASP A 408 10.25 0.75 -33.24
C ASP A 408 9.17 1.80 -32.90
N GLU A 409 8.82 2.68 -33.85
CA GLU A 409 7.72 3.66 -33.69
C GLU A 409 6.35 2.98 -33.67
N GLU A 410 6.12 2.00 -34.53
CA GLU A 410 4.89 1.20 -34.53
C GLU A 410 4.73 0.42 -33.23
N PHE A 411 5.82 -0.21 -32.76
CA PHE A 411 5.84 -0.88 -31.46
C PHE A 411 5.57 0.09 -30.30
N LEU A 412 6.23 1.25 -30.28
CA LEU A 412 6.03 2.27 -29.25
C LEU A 412 4.58 2.75 -29.22
N ALA A 413 3.95 2.96 -30.39
CA ALA A 413 2.56 3.37 -30.47
C ALA A 413 1.60 2.30 -29.94
N GLU A 414 1.85 1.02 -30.24
CA GLU A 414 1.04 -0.09 -29.73
C GLU A 414 1.09 -0.17 -28.19
N ILE A 415 2.29 -0.14 -27.62
CA ILE A 415 2.44 -0.24 -26.16
C ILE A 415 1.99 1.04 -25.45
N ALA A 416 2.15 2.22 -26.06
CA ALA A 416 1.71 3.47 -25.47
C ALA A 416 0.19 3.58 -25.42
N GLU A 417 -0.54 2.84 -26.27
CA GLU A 417 -1.99 2.69 -26.18
C GLU A 417 -2.39 1.63 -25.14
N ALA A 418 -1.69 0.49 -25.11
CA ALA A 418 -1.99 -0.61 -24.20
C ALA A 418 -1.66 -0.29 -22.73
N ASP A 419 -0.49 0.31 -22.50
CA ASP A 419 0.10 0.63 -21.20
C ASP A 419 0.24 2.16 -21.08
N ASN A 420 -0.91 2.83 -21.01
CA ASN A 420 -1.05 4.29 -21.06
C ASN A 420 -1.23 5.06 -19.72
N PRO A 421 -0.95 4.51 -18.50
CA PRO A 421 -1.03 5.32 -17.30
C PRO A 421 0.11 6.36 -17.26
N PHE A 422 -0.04 7.40 -16.44
CA PHE A 422 0.98 8.44 -16.23
C PHE A 422 1.38 9.16 -17.54
N PRO A 423 0.44 9.87 -18.19
CA PRO A 423 0.70 10.56 -19.46
C PRO A 423 1.83 11.60 -19.35
N ASP A 424 2.00 12.22 -18.17
CA ASP A 424 2.98 13.28 -17.93
C ASP A 424 4.28 12.76 -17.26
N ILE A 425 4.50 11.44 -17.22
CA ILE A 425 5.70 10.85 -16.61
C ILE A 425 6.97 11.46 -17.21
N ASP A 426 7.95 11.74 -16.37
CA ASP A 426 9.31 12.11 -16.78
C ASP A 426 10.27 11.04 -16.29
N TYR A 427 10.87 10.29 -17.21
CA TYR A 427 11.85 9.24 -16.90
C TYR A 427 13.01 9.73 -16.02
N ARG A 428 13.32 11.04 -16.03
CA ARG A 428 14.38 11.64 -15.21
C ARG A 428 14.15 11.53 -13.70
N VAL A 429 12.92 11.28 -13.25
CA VAL A 429 12.65 11.06 -11.81
C VAL A 429 13.35 9.80 -11.28
N PHE A 430 13.78 8.90 -12.16
CA PHE A 430 14.55 7.69 -11.85
C PHE A 430 16.06 7.91 -11.92
N ALA A 431 16.54 9.16 -11.90
CA ALA A 431 17.97 9.43 -11.76
C ALA A 431 18.52 8.82 -10.46
N ASN A 432 19.75 8.29 -10.52
CA ASN A 432 20.40 7.69 -9.36
C ASN A 432 20.46 8.68 -8.18
N ARG A 433 20.03 8.22 -7.00
CA ARG A 433 20.00 9.02 -5.75
C ARG A 433 21.03 8.56 -4.71
N GLU A 434 21.80 7.51 -5.02
CA GLU A 434 22.76 6.88 -4.12
C GLU A 434 24.20 7.38 -4.31
N GLN A 435 24.46 8.21 -5.32
CA GLN A 435 25.76 8.82 -5.58
C GLN A 435 25.91 10.14 -4.79
N VAL A 436 26.84 10.16 -3.83
CA VAL A 436 27.38 11.38 -3.19
C VAL A 436 28.84 11.57 -3.61
#